data_AF-A0A396SJK0-F1
#
_entry.id   AF-A0A396SJK0-F1
#
_cell.length_a   1.000
_cell.length_b   1.000
_cell.length_c   1.000
_cell.angle_alpha   90.00
_cell.angle_beta   90.00
_cell.angle_gamma   90.00
#
_symmetry.space_group_name_H-M   'P 1'
#
loop_
_entity.id
_entity.type
_entity.pdbx_description
1 polymer ?
#
loop_
_entity_poly.entity_id
_entity_poly.type
_entity_poly.pdbx_seq_one_letter_code
_entity_poly.pdbx_strand_id
1 'polypeptide(L)'
;MTKKELIVRWRLFVGDFLAKLILMLSIFGLFLFLINKFLRKWLNVEKKKLFSYNHVNDKHKKIDWTIRIIFIFFLFISLFININRDPLKRIWFLETHILLFVFIIVSETVRVIMEKRYAENKNDYIFSAIQLVIISIFLLSVFSTDIFGLFG
;
A
#
# COMPACT_ATOMS: atom_id res chain seq x y z
N MET A 1 9.97 35.55 18.52
CA MET A 1 9.39 35.06 17.25
C MET A 1 7.97 35.58 17.12
N THR A 2 7.66 36.28 16.04
CA THR A 2 6.34 36.90 15.84
C THR A 2 5.36 35.92 15.17
N LYS A 3 4.05 36.14 15.33
CA LYS A 3 2.99 35.33 14.68
C LYS A 3 3.18 35.24 13.15
N LYS A 4 3.71 36.30 12.53
CA LYS A 4 4.02 36.33 11.08
C LYS A 4 5.15 35.37 10.72
N GLU A 5 6.24 35.34 11.51
CA GLU A 5 7.37 34.42 11.29
C GLU A 5 6.94 32.95 11.42
N LEU A 6 6.06 32.63 12.39
CA LEU A 6 5.50 31.29 12.55
C LEU A 6 4.69 30.84 11.33
N ILE A 7 3.85 31.70 10.77
CA ILE A 7 3.03 31.40 9.59
C ILE A 7 3.91 31.17 8.36
N VAL A 8 4.93 32.00 8.16
CA VAL A 8 5.87 31.85 7.04
C VAL A 8 6.65 30.54 7.16
N ARG A 9 7.20 30.24 8.34
CA ARG A 9 7.93 28.98 8.59
C ARG A 9 7.05 27.75 8.35
N TRP A 10 5.80 27.78 8.82
CA TRP A 10 4.87 26.67 8.64
C TRP A 10 4.52 26.45 7.17
N ARG A 11 4.28 27.53 6.41
CA ARG A 11 4.05 27.45 4.96
C ARG A 11 5.25 26.87 4.21
N LEU A 12 6.47 27.28 4.55
CA LEU A 12 7.69 26.78 3.91
C LEU A 12 7.88 25.28 4.19
N PHE A 13 7.69 24.85 5.44
CA PHE A 13 7.76 23.44 5.83
C PHE A 13 6.75 22.58 5.06
N VAL A 14 5.48 23.01 5.02
CA VAL A 14 4.44 22.28 4.29
C VAL A 14 4.75 22.21 2.78
N GLY A 15 5.25 23.30 2.20
CA GLY A 15 5.65 23.35 0.79
C GLY A 15 6.77 22.35 0.46
N ASP A 16 7.83 22.34 1.26
CA ASP A 16 8.97 21.42 1.10
C ASP A 16 8.53 19.96 1.28
N PHE A 17 7.77 19.68 2.33
CA PHE A 17 7.20 18.35 2.58
C PHE A 17 6.37 17.84 1.40
N LEU A 18 5.44 18.65 0.90
CA LEU A 18 4.60 18.26 -0.24
C LEU A 18 5.41 18.04 -1.51
N ALA A 19 6.43 18.88 -1.76
CA ALA A 19 7.31 18.72 -2.92
C ALA A 19 8.10 17.40 -2.86
N LYS A 20 8.72 17.10 -1.71
CA LYS A 20 9.42 15.82 -1.47
C LYS A 20 8.49 14.62 -1.64
N LEU A 21 7.27 14.70 -1.09
CA LEU A 21 6.27 13.65 -1.19
C LEU A 21 5.84 13.39 -2.65
N ILE A 22 5.52 14.44 -3.39
CA ILE A 22 5.12 14.35 -4.81
C ILE A 22 6.27 13.79 -5.64
N LEU A 23 7.50 14.23 -5.40
CA LEU A 23 8.69 13.75 -6.11
C LEU A 23 8.89 12.25 -5.87
N MET A 24 8.85 11.81 -4.61
CA MET A 24 8.97 10.39 -4.24
C MET A 24 7.90 9.53 -4.91
N LEU A 25 6.63 9.94 -4.83
CA LEU A 25 5.52 9.22 -5.45
C LEU A 25 5.62 9.20 -6.98
N SER A 26 6.12 10.28 -7.59
CA SER A 26 6.31 10.38 -9.04
C SER A 26 7.41 9.45 -9.52
N ILE A 27 8.55 9.40 -8.82
CA ILE A 27 9.68 8.50 -9.15
C ILE A 27 9.23 7.05 -9.02
N PHE A 28 8.60 6.69 -7.90
CA PHE A 28 8.13 5.33 -7.70
C PHE A 28 7.01 4.94 -8.68
N GLY A 29 6.09 5.86 -8.96
CA GLY A 29 5.02 5.67 -9.96
C GLY A 29 5.57 5.45 -11.37
N LEU A 30 6.59 6.22 -11.77
CA LEU A 30 7.27 6.05 -13.06
C LEU A 30 7.98 4.69 -13.12
N PHE A 31 8.70 4.31 -12.06
CA PHE A 31 9.33 2.99 -11.94
C PHE A 31 8.32 1.85 -12.12
N LEU A 32 7.20 1.90 -11.37
CA LEU A 32 6.13 0.91 -11.49
C LEU A 32 5.53 0.88 -12.91
N PHE A 33 5.33 2.03 -13.54
CA PHE A 33 4.83 2.11 -14.91
C PHE A 33 5.77 1.38 -15.89
N LEU A 34 7.07 1.64 -15.82
CA LEU A 34 8.07 1.03 -16.69
C LEU A 34 8.16 -0.48 -16.47
N ILE A 35 8.26 -0.92 -15.21
CA ILE A 35 8.31 -2.34 -14.86
C ILE A 35 7.03 -3.05 -15.31
N ASN A 36 5.85 -2.48 -15.05
CA ASN A 36 4.59 -3.09 -15.47
C ASN A 36 4.50 -3.22 -17.00
N LYS A 37 4.95 -2.20 -17.74
CA LYS A 37 4.98 -2.24 -19.20
C LYS A 37 5.93 -3.34 -19.70
N PHE A 38 7.11 -3.45 -19.11
CA PHE A 38 8.09 -4.48 -19.43
C PHE A 38 7.57 -5.89 -19.11
N LEU A 39 7.13 -6.14 -17.88
CA LEU A 39 6.64 -7.44 -17.43
C LEU A 39 5.42 -7.91 -18.22
N ARG A 40 4.50 -7.01 -18.60
CA ARG A 40 3.35 -7.38 -19.44
C ARG A 40 3.77 -7.94 -20.78
N LYS A 41 4.74 -7.29 -21.43
CA LYS A 41 5.29 -7.76 -22.71
C LYS A 41 6.06 -9.07 -22.53
N TRP A 42 6.85 -9.18 -21.47
CA TRP A 42 7.69 -10.36 -21.22
C TRP A 42 6.88 -11.61 -20.85
N LEU A 43 5.86 -11.45 -20.00
CA LEU A 43 5.02 -12.55 -19.52
C LEU A 43 3.81 -12.82 -20.41
N ASN A 44 3.60 -12.01 -21.46
CA ASN A 44 2.41 -12.05 -22.32
C ASN A 44 1.11 -12.02 -21.52
N VAL A 45 1.01 -11.08 -20.56
CA VAL A 45 -0.18 -10.91 -19.71
C VAL A 45 -0.96 -9.67 -20.12
N GLU A 46 -2.28 -9.78 -20.10
CA GLU A 46 -3.16 -8.70 -20.53
C GLU A 46 -3.16 -7.54 -19.54
N LYS A 47 -3.44 -6.34 -20.07
CA LYS A 47 -3.64 -5.16 -19.23
C LYS A 47 -4.97 -5.30 -18.50
N LYS A 48 -4.90 -5.71 -17.23
CA LYS A 48 -6.00 -5.58 -16.28
C LYS A 48 -6.37 -4.09 -16.11
N LYS A 49 -7.66 -3.78 -16.08
CA LYS A 49 -8.15 -2.43 -15.76
C LYS A 49 -7.70 -2.08 -14.33
N LEU A 50 -7.19 -0.86 -14.16
CA LEU A 50 -6.87 -0.32 -12.84
C LEU A 50 -8.19 -0.18 -12.07
N PHE A 51 -8.23 -0.64 -10.81
CA PHE A 51 -9.41 -0.59 -9.94
C PHE A 51 -10.63 -1.43 -10.36
N SER A 52 -10.53 -2.34 -11.34
CA SER A 52 -11.63 -3.28 -11.60
C SER A 52 -11.58 -4.48 -10.65
N TYR A 53 -12.76 -5.00 -10.29
CA TYR A 53 -12.96 -6.22 -9.51
C TYR A 53 -12.51 -7.46 -10.31
N ASN A 54 -11.21 -7.61 -10.58
CA ASN A 54 -10.63 -8.70 -11.39
C ASN A 54 -10.48 -9.99 -10.57
N HIS A 55 -11.60 -10.53 -10.12
CA HIS A 55 -11.61 -11.81 -9.44
C HIS A 55 -11.63 -12.92 -10.48
N VAL A 56 -10.64 -13.81 -10.43
CA VAL A 56 -10.57 -15.00 -11.32
C VAL A 56 -11.77 -15.93 -11.17
N ASN A 57 -12.49 -15.90 -10.03
CA ASN A 57 -13.73 -16.63 -9.81
C ASN A 57 -14.53 -16.05 -8.62
N ASP A 58 -15.73 -16.58 -8.39
CA ASP A 58 -16.58 -16.17 -7.26
C ASP A 58 -15.98 -16.49 -5.89
N LYS A 59 -15.16 -17.55 -5.79
CA LYS A 59 -14.48 -17.89 -4.54
C LYS A 59 -13.49 -16.80 -4.15
N HIS A 60 -12.73 -16.27 -5.10
CA HIS A 60 -11.79 -15.17 -4.89
C HIS A 60 -12.55 -13.94 -4.39
N LYS A 61 -13.68 -13.60 -5.04
CA LYS A 61 -14.54 -12.49 -4.62
C LYS A 61 -15.05 -12.63 -3.18
N LYS A 62 -15.50 -13.82 -2.80
CA LYS A 62 -15.97 -14.09 -1.43
C LYS A 62 -14.83 -13.93 -0.41
N ILE A 63 -13.64 -14.47 -0.69
CA ILE A 63 -12.48 -14.36 0.20
C ILE A 63 -12.07 -12.89 0.37
N ASP A 64 -11.95 -12.14 -0.72
CA ASP A 64 -11.58 -10.72 -0.67
C ASP A 64 -12.58 -9.89 0.14
N TRP A 65 -13.88 -10.17 -0.01
CA TRP A 65 -14.91 -9.49 0.76
C TRP A 65 -14.84 -9.84 2.25
N THR A 66 -14.60 -11.11 2.60
CA THR A 66 -14.37 -11.53 3.98
C THR A 66 -13.15 -10.83 4.59
N ILE A 67 -12.03 -10.75 3.87
CA ILE A 67 -10.82 -10.04 4.32
C ILE A 67 -11.12 -8.56 4.61
N ARG A 68 -11.91 -7.91 3.74
CA ARG A 68 -12.31 -6.51 3.94
C ARG A 68 -13.17 -6.31 5.19
N ILE A 69 -14.12 -7.21 5.47
CA ILE A 69 -14.95 -7.13 6.68
C ILE A 69 -14.10 -7.32 7.93
N ILE A 70 -13.23 -8.34 7.93
CA ILE A 70 -12.31 -8.60 9.05
C ILE A 70 -11.41 -7.38 9.28
N PHE A 71 -10.86 -6.79 8.22
CA PHE A 71 -10.02 -5.59 8.30
C PHE A 71 -10.77 -4.40 8.91
N ILE A 72 -12.00 -4.12 8.46
CA ILE A 72 -12.84 -3.05 9.02
C ILE A 72 -13.09 -3.28 10.52
N PHE A 73 -13.37 -4.53 10.92
CA PHE A 73 -13.55 -4.87 12.32
C PHE A 73 -12.28 -4.61 13.15
N PHE A 74 -11.10 -4.98 12.64
CA PHE A 74 -9.81 -4.66 13.27
C PHE A 74 -9.54 -3.16 13.36
N LEU A 75 -9.94 -2.36 12.37
CA LEU A 75 -9.84 -0.90 12.44
C LEU A 75 -10.68 -0.32 13.59
N PHE A 76 -11.91 -0.79 13.77
CA PHE A 76 -12.76 -0.35 14.88
C PHE A 76 -12.18 -0.76 16.24
N ILE A 77 -11.72 -2.01 16.35
CA ILE A 77 -11.05 -2.51 17.57
C ILE A 77 -9.82 -1.65 17.88
N SER A 78 -8.95 -1.45 16.89
CA SER A 78 -7.76 -0.62 17.01
C SER A 78 -8.10 0.78 17.53
N LEU A 79 -9.06 1.45 16.89
CA LEU A 79 -9.48 2.79 17.27
C LEU A 79 -9.95 2.82 18.72
N PHE A 80 -10.87 1.94 19.10
CA PHE A 80 -11.42 1.87 20.45
C PHE A 80 -10.34 1.62 21.51
N ILE A 81 -9.38 0.77 21.19
CA ILE A 81 -8.30 0.36 22.09
C ILE A 81 -7.23 1.46 22.25
N ASN A 82 -6.86 2.16 21.17
CA ASN A 82 -5.74 3.11 21.18
C ASN A 82 -6.15 4.59 21.36
N ILE A 83 -7.44 4.93 21.23
CA ILE A 83 -7.91 6.34 21.35
C ILE A 83 -7.61 6.96 22.72
N ASN A 84 -7.74 6.20 23.79
CA ASN A 84 -7.53 6.67 25.17
C ASN A 84 -6.10 6.43 25.67
N ARG A 85 -5.22 5.87 24.83
CA ARG A 85 -3.84 5.59 25.23
C ARG A 85 -2.92 6.71 24.84
N ASP A 86 -1.97 6.97 25.74
CA ASP A 86 -0.80 7.79 25.44
C ASP A 86 -0.13 7.28 24.15
N PRO A 87 0.26 8.15 23.21
CA PRO A 87 0.90 7.76 21.95
C PRO A 87 2.08 6.79 22.13
N LEU A 88 2.88 6.95 23.19
CA LEU A 88 4.05 6.09 23.45
C LEU A 88 3.67 4.71 24.01
N LYS A 89 2.43 4.55 24.48
CA LYS A 89 1.90 3.30 25.08
C LYS A 89 0.86 2.62 24.19
N ARG A 90 0.67 3.11 22.96
CA ARG A 90 -0.24 2.46 22.01
C ARG A 90 0.27 1.07 21.66
N ILE A 91 -0.68 0.17 21.42
CA ILE A 91 -0.33 -1.18 20.96
C ILE A 91 0.09 -1.07 19.50
N TRP A 92 1.39 -1.23 19.26
CA TRP A 92 2.02 -0.98 17.96
C TRP A 92 1.38 -1.78 16.80
N PHE A 93 1.06 -3.07 16.99
CA PHE A 93 0.50 -3.90 15.93
C PHE A 93 -0.97 -3.59 15.62
N LEU A 94 -1.64 -2.83 16.49
CA LEU A 94 -2.97 -2.29 16.23
C LEU A 94 -2.90 -0.90 15.61
N GLU A 95 -1.73 -0.31 15.39
CA GLU A 95 -1.65 0.97 14.71
C GLU A 95 -2.21 0.88 13.28
N THR A 96 -2.94 1.92 12.87
CA THR A 96 -3.66 1.93 11.58
C THR A 96 -2.74 1.64 10.40
N HIS A 97 -1.51 2.17 10.43
CA HIS A 97 -0.53 1.96 9.35
C HIS A 97 -0.03 0.50 9.29
N ILE A 98 0.15 -0.16 10.44
CA ILE A 98 0.52 -1.59 10.49
C ILE A 98 -0.63 -2.44 9.97
N LEU A 99 -1.86 -2.17 10.40
CA LEU A 99 -3.04 -2.88 9.90
C LEU A 99 -3.21 -2.72 8.38
N LEU A 100 -2.96 -1.52 7.84
CA LEU A 100 -2.99 -1.28 6.39
C LEU A 100 -1.93 -2.10 5.64
N PHE A 101 -0.71 -2.19 6.16
CA PHE A 101 0.33 -3.02 5.54
C PHE A 101 -0.06 -4.49 5.53
N VAL A 102 -0.52 -5.02 6.66
CA VAL A 102 -0.98 -6.41 6.76
C VAL A 102 -2.13 -6.66 5.78
N PHE A 103 -3.11 -5.76 5.72
CA PHE A 103 -4.24 -5.87 4.79
C PHE A 103 -3.78 -5.94 3.32
N ILE A 104 -2.90 -5.03 2.89
CA ILE A 104 -2.38 -5.02 1.51
C ILE A 104 -1.67 -6.34 1.20
N ILE A 105 -0.77 -6.80 2.06
CA ILE A 105 -0.01 -8.04 1.84
C ILE A 105 -0.93 -9.25 1.79
N VAL A 106 -1.88 -9.37 2.71
CA VAL A 106 -2.83 -10.50 2.73
C VAL A 106 -3.72 -10.51 1.50
N SER A 107 -4.30 -9.37 1.12
CA SER A 107 -5.17 -9.27 -0.07
C SER A 107 -4.42 -9.61 -1.36
N GLU A 108 -3.23 -9.06 -1.55
CA GLU A 108 -2.44 -9.33 -2.76
C GLU A 108 -1.88 -10.78 -2.77
N THR A 109 -1.55 -11.36 -1.61
CA THR A 109 -1.19 -12.78 -1.51
C THR A 109 -2.33 -13.69 -1.93
N VAL A 110 -3.56 -13.39 -1.47
CA VAL A 110 -4.75 -14.14 -1.89
C VAL A 110 -4.94 -14.05 -3.41
N ARG A 111 -4.78 -12.85 -3.99
CA ARG A 111 -4.84 -12.70 -5.45
C ARG A 111 -3.83 -13.62 -6.15
N VAL A 112 -2.56 -13.60 -5.72
CA VAL A 112 -1.51 -14.46 -6.31
C VAL A 112 -1.88 -15.94 -6.21
N ILE A 113 -2.35 -16.40 -5.05
CA ILE A 113 -2.75 -17.79 -4.84
C ILE A 113 -3.93 -18.17 -5.74
N MET A 114 -4.93 -17.29 -5.86
CA MET A 114 -6.12 -17.52 -6.68
C MET A 114 -5.78 -17.51 -8.16
N GLU A 115 -4.95 -16.58 -8.63
CA GLU A 115 -4.48 -16.55 -10.02
C GLU A 115 -3.67 -17.80 -10.35
N LYS A 116 -2.77 -18.23 -9.47
CA LYS A 116 -1.97 -19.45 -9.67
C LYS A 116 -2.84 -20.68 -9.86
N ARG A 117 -3.96 -20.77 -9.13
CA ARG A 117 -4.87 -21.92 -9.15
C ARG A 117 -5.90 -21.85 -10.27
N TYR A 118 -6.43 -20.66 -10.56
CA TYR A 118 -7.67 -20.51 -11.31
C TYR A 118 -7.59 -19.54 -12.51
N ALA A 119 -6.50 -18.80 -12.70
CA ALA A 119 -6.39 -17.94 -13.88
C ALA A 119 -6.28 -18.78 -15.17
N GLU A 120 -6.90 -18.27 -16.23
CA GLU A 120 -6.78 -18.81 -17.59
C GLU A 120 -5.34 -18.67 -18.08
N ASN A 121 -4.75 -17.49 -17.95
CA ASN A 121 -3.33 -17.25 -18.23
C ASN A 121 -2.47 -17.66 -17.03
N LYS A 122 -1.63 -18.69 -17.22
CA LYS A 122 -0.72 -19.19 -16.17
C LYS A 122 0.37 -18.20 -15.77
N ASN A 123 0.64 -17.16 -16.54
CA ASN A 123 1.65 -16.16 -16.20
C ASN A 123 1.10 -15.01 -15.34
N ASP A 124 -0.22 -14.92 -15.16
CA ASP A 124 -0.85 -13.85 -14.37
C ASP A 124 -0.36 -13.83 -12.92
N TYR A 125 -0.23 -15.00 -12.29
CA TYR A 125 0.24 -15.08 -10.91
C TYR A 125 1.71 -14.66 -10.79
N ILE A 126 2.54 -14.88 -11.82
CA ILE A 126 3.94 -14.47 -11.83
C ILE A 126 4.00 -12.93 -11.84
N PHE A 127 3.19 -12.30 -12.70
CA PHE A 127 3.07 -10.86 -12.75
C PHE A 127 2.63 -10.28 -11.40
N SER A 128 1.56 -10.80 -10.81
CA SER A 128 1.06 -10.32 -9.52
C SER A 128 2.02 -10.61 -8.36
N ALA A 129 2.74 -11.74 -8.38
CA ALA A 129 3.73 -12.08 -7.37
C ALA A 129 4.93 -11.10 -7.40
N ILE A 130 5.42 -10.76 -8.61
CA ILE A 130 6.48 -9.75 -8.75
C ILE A 130 5.99 -8.39 -8.25
N GLN A 131 4.76 -7.99 -8.59
CA GLN A 131 4.18 -6.75 -8.07
C GLN A 131 4.08 -6.73 -6.54
N LEU A 132 3.60 -7.83 -5.93
CA LEU A 132 3.55 -7.98 -4.48
C LEU A 132 4.93 -7.82 -3.85
N VAL A 133 5.96 -8.46 -4.41
CA VAL A 133 7.34 -8.35 -3.91
C VAL A 133 7.85 -6.91 -4.01
N ILE A 134 7.65 -6.23 -5.14
CA ILE A 134 8.07 -4.83 -5.33
C ILE A 134 7.37 -3.91 -4.33
N ILE A 135 6.05 -4.05 -4.17
CA ILE A 135 5.27 -3.23 -3.22
C ILE A 135 5.73 -3.51 -1.79
N SER A 136 5.96 -4.78 -1.43
CA SER A 136 6.44 -5.17 -0.11
C SER A 136 7.79 -4.53 0.22
N ILE A 137 8.75 -4.59 -0.71
CA ILE A 137 10.07 -3.95 -0.55
C ILE A 137 9.92 -2.44 -0.41
N PHE A 138 9.07 -1.81 -1.21
CA PHE A 138 8.82 -0.37 -1.13
C PHE A 138 8.24 0.02 0.23
N LEU A 139 7.20 -0.67 0.71
CA LEU A 139 6.58 -0.41 2.01
C LEU A 139 7.56 -0.60 3.16
N LEU A 140 8.37 -1.67 3.13
CA LEU A 140 9.42 -1.90 4.12
C LEU A 140 10.48 -0.80 4.09
N SER A 141 10.86 -0.32 2.91
CA SER A 141 11.82 0.78 2.76
C SER A 141 11.27 2.09 3.33
N VAL A 142 10.01 2.43 3.02
CA VAL A 142 9.32 3.61 3.58
C VAL A 142 9.29 3.54 5.09
N PHE A 143 8.94 2.38 5.65
CA PHE A 143 8.86 2.18 7.09
C PHE A 143 10.22 2.25 7.78
N SER A 144 11.26 1.68 7.16
CA SER A 144 12.59 1.58 7.78
C SER A 144 13.44 2.85 7.66
N THR A 145 13.06 3.80 6.80
CA THR A 145 13.84 5.01 6.49
C THR A 145 13.16 6.31 6.91
N ASP A 146 12.17 6.23 7.81
CA ASP A 146 11.35 7.39 8.20
C ASP A 146 10.79 8.14 6.98
N ILE A 147 10.22 7.38 6.03
CA ILE A 147 9.70 7.87 4.76
C ILE A 147 10.80 8.55 3.91
N PHE A 148 11.98 7.94 3.84
CA PHE A 148 13.15 8.50 3.14
C PHE A 148 13.58 9.88 3.65
N GLY A 149 13.44 10.13 4.95
CA GLY A 149 13.80 11.41 5.56
C GLY A 149 12.87 12.56 5.16
N LEU A 150 11.61 12.29 4.80
CA LEU A 150 10.65 13.31 4.37
C LEU A 150 10.39 14.39 5.44
N PHE A 151 10.61 14.05 6.71
CA PHE A 151 10.46 14.94 7.85
C PHE A 151 11.76 15.64 8.29
N GLY A 152 12.89 15.31 7.65
CA GLY A 152 14.23 15.85 7.93
C GLY A 152 14.63 17.04 7.05
#